data_AF-A0A1V9Y709-F1
#
_entry.id   AF-A0A1V9Y709-F1
#
_cell.length_a   1.000
_cell.length_b   1.000
_cell.length_c   1.000
_cell.angle_alpha   90.00
_cell.angle_beta   90.00
_cell.angle_gamma   90.00
#
_symmetry.space_group_name_H-M   'P 1'
#
loop_
_entity.id
_entity.type
_entity.pdbx_description
1 polymer ?
#
loop_
_entity_poly.entity_id
_entity_poly.type
_entity_poly.pdbx_seq_one_letter_code
_entity_poly.pdbx_strand_id
1 'polypeptide(L)'
;AIRVLFPEVGNPVKPKPLTPLNCEINGTSLYRGVSSIWFLAHVTGWWGKMCMFRDWRFCWVLGIAFELLELIFQFVIPDFQECWWDSLFMDLFGANFIGMCLGHLTLKYLETKKYDWSGNRGVLRRTLSQFTPFSWSRYDWEVFSSFKRFALVAVAVFVCLVVELNAFFLLSTLNIPKESHINKYRLCLIFMLGIPAASEYYEFITNPALWRLGQNAWMMCSIGVFEVLVWVKFAHGLAGSTTPPPDVYLPLLAFGFLFALWMLLFFSKFDPNTSIHGVSGQYKMSQISSGREDDGEEVVWLNEVKAMHKEIVNHELAWPFLEPVDPVKLNIPTYFQIIERPMDLGTINTRLQMATGEDQDEMATVFGPPTAMLTYNSLDEYKQDLLLVFDNAVKFNGDDGRIESVGNMAKRMRQHVLALLAERFSIACLTWEEKVELNLLQKMIHQAKIQKVREHWKKDSFVARWNRQKIETRIESLMQANQ
;
A
#
# COMPACT_ATOMS: atom_id res chain seq x y z
N ALA A 1 -2.57 1.19 42.56
CA ALA A 1 -3.28 1.93 41.50
C ALA A 1 -4.35 1.08 40.82
N ILE A 2 -4.01 -0.02 40.11
CA ILE A 2 -5.01 -0.85 39.41
C ILE A 2 -6.08 -1.41 40.35
N ARG A 3 -5.70 -1.98 41.51
CA ARG A 3 -6.66 -2.45 42.53
C ARG A 3 -7.58 -1.37 43.13
N VAL A 4 -7.20 -0.09 43.02
CA VAL A 4 -8.01 1.03 43.50
C VAL A 4 -9.13 1.35 42.51
N LEU A 5 -8.84 1.23 41.21
CA LEU A 5 -9.82 1.42 40.14
C LEU A 5 -10.65 0.14 39.88
N PHE A 6 -10.07 -1.02 40.16
CA PHE A 6 -10.64 -2.34 39.88
C PHE A 6 -10.37 -3.28 41.07
N PRO A 7 -11.22 -3.25 42.11
CA PRO A 7 -11.07 -4.03 43.34
C PRO A 7 -11.03 -5.55 43.11
N GLU A 8 -11.58 -6.02 41.99
CA GLU A 8 -11.61 -7.42 41.58
C GLU A 8 -10.24 -7.99 41.18
N VAL A 9 -9.25 -7.13 40.88
CA VAL A 9 -7.94 -7.54 40.36
C VAL A 9 -7.05 -8.13 41.45
N GLY A 10 -6.66 -9.40 41.27
CA GLY A 10 -5.78 -10.11 42.20
C GLY A 10 -6.48 -10.80 43.37
N ASN A 11 -7.82 -10.89 43.35
CA ASN A 11 -8.52 -11.86 44.18
C ASN A 11 -8.24 -13.28 43.65
N PRO A 12 -8.03 -14.29 44.53
CA PRO A 12 -7.82 -15.66 44.09
C PRO A 12 -9.05 -16.13 43.30
N VAL A 13 -8.86 -16.39 42.01
CA VAL A 13 -9.87 -16.95 41.13
C VAL A 13 -10.15 -18.37 41.63
N LYS A 14 -11.42 -18.70 41.91
CA LYS A 14 -11.79 -20.08 42.23
C LYS A 14 -11.39 -20.95 41.04
N PRO A 15 -10.58 -22.01 41.23
CA PRO A 15 -10.22 -22.88 40.13
C PRO A 15 -11.51 -23.45 39.54
N LYS A 16 -11.75 -23.18 38.25
CA LYS A 16 -12.79 -23.89 37.51
C LYS A 16 -12.39 -25.36 37.49
N PRO A 17 -13.27 -26.30 37.85
CA PRO A 17 -12.96 -27.71 37.66
C PRO A 17 -12.66 -27.94 36.17
N LEU A 18 -11.56 -28.65 35.89
CA LEU A 18 -11.19 -29.13 34.55
C LEU A 18 -12.24 -30.16 34.12
N THR A 19 -13.37 -29.68 33.61
CA THR A 19 -14.30 -30.53 32.88
C THR A 19 -13.65 -30.88 31.55
N PRO A 20 -13.55 -32.17 31.19
CA PRO A 20 -13.02 -32.56 29.88
C PRO A 20 -13.83 -31.88 28.78
N LEU A 21 -13.12 -31.32 27.80
CA LEU A 21 -13.71 -30.61 26.68
C LEU A 21 -14.56 -31.58 25.85
N ASN A 22 -15.88 -31.38 25.82
CA ASN A 22 -16.77 -32.20 24.98
C ASN A 22 -16.87 -31.59 23.58
N CYS A 23 -16.25 -32.25 22.61
CA CYS A 23 -16.24 -31.81 21.21
C CYS A 23 -17.27 -32.48 20.31
N GLU A 24 -18.32 -33.10 20.87
CA GLU A 24 -19.43 -33.61 20.09
C GLU A 24 -20.22 -32.48 19.40
N ILE A 25 -20.33 -32.59 18.08
CA ILE A 25 -21.12 -31.67 17.26
C ILE A 25 -22.59 -32.10 17.34
N ASN A 26 -23.40 -31.31 18.06
CA ASN A 26 -24.85 -31.47 18.13
C ASN A 26 -25.54 -30.09 18.11
N GLY A 27 -26.85 -30.07 17.86
CA GLY A 27 -27.62 -28.82 17.74
C GLY A 27 -27.54 -27.92 18.98
N THR A 28 -27.40 -28.50 20.18
CA THR A 28 -27.24 -27.76 21.43
C THR A 28 -25.87 -27.11 21.56
N SER A 29 -24.80 -27.84 21.21
CA SER A 29 -23.42 -27.34 21.17
C SER A 29 -23.30 -26.19 20.17
N LEU A 30 -23.86 -26.36 18.96
CA LEU A 30 -23.86 -25.31 17.93
C LEU A 30 -24.66 -24.08 18.36
N TYR A 31 -25.87 -24.27 18.89
CA TYR A 31 -26.70 -23.16 19.40
C TYR A 31 -25.97 -22.38 20.49
N ARG A 32 -25.32 -23.07 21.43
CA ARG A 32 -24.52 -22.43 22.49
C ARG A 32 -23.36 -21.63 21.92
N GLY A 33 -22.67 -22.16 20.91
CA GLY A 33 -21.59 -21.45 20.21
C GLY A 33 -22.07 -20.15 19.59
N VAL A 34 -23.08 -20.21 18.69
CA VAL A 34 -23.56 -19.02 17.97
C VAL A 34 -24.28 -18.00 18.84
N SER A 35 -24.89 -18.43 19.95
CA SER A 35 -25.56 -17.53 20.91
C SER A 35 -24.63 -16.95 21.97
N SER A 36 -23.35 -17.33 21.94
CA SER A 36 -22.37 -16.83 22.90
C SER A 36 -22.00 -15.37 22.62
N ILE A 37 -21.61 -14.66 23.69
CA ILE A 37 -21.05 -13.31 23.57
C ILE A 37 -19.72 -13.30 22.78
N TRP A 38 -19.00 -14.43 22.80
CA TRP A 38 -17.73 -14.62 22.11
C TRP A 38 -17.91 -14.62 20.60
N PHE A 39 -18.94 -15.30 20.09
CA PHE A 39 -19.29 -15.28 18.67
C PHE A 39 -19.57 -13.84 18.19
N LEU A 40 -20.33 -13.06 18.97
CA LEU A 40 -20.58 -11.65 18.65
C LEU A 40 -19.30 -10.80 18.73
N ALA A 41 -18.42 -11.08 19.69
CA ALA A 41 -17.12 -10.42 19.80
C ALA A 41 -16.23 -10.70 18.58
N HIS A 42 -16.24 -11.93 18.06
CA HIS A 42 -15.55 -12.29 16.82
C HIS A 42 -16.14 -11.54 15.62
N VAL A 43 -17.46 -11.59 15.41
CA VAL A 43 -18.11 -10.85 14.31
C VAL A 43 -17.76 -9.36 14.34
N THR A 44 -17.85 -8.73 15.52
CA THR A 44 -17.57 -7.29 15.67
C THR A 44 -16.08 -6.95 15.53
N GLY A 45 -15.19 -7.78 16.07
CA GLY A 45 -13.74 -7.63 15.92
C GLY A 45 -13.29 -7.72 14.46
N TRP A 46 -13.80 -8.71 13.72
CA TRP A 46 -13.47 -8.92 12.31
C TRP A 46 -14.12 -7.91 11.37
N TRP A 47 -15.30 -7.42 11.71
CA TRP A 47 -15.86 -6.22 11.07
C TRP A 47 -14.93 -5.02 11.20
N GLY A 48 -14.40 -4.77 12.40
CA GLY A 48 -13.45 -3.71 12.65
C GLY A 48 -12.14 -3.88 11.89
N LYS A 49 -11.55 -5.08 11.93
CA LYS A 49 -10.30 -5.42 11.22
C LYS A 49 -10.43 -5.25 9.71
N MET A 50 -11.55 -5.67 9.13
CA MET A 50 -11.81 -5.45 7.71
C MET A 50 -11.91 -3.95 7.39
N CYS A 51 -12.56 -3.14 8.24
CA CYS A 51 -12.58 -1.69 8.07
C CYS A 51 -11.19 -1.03 8.20
N MET A 52 -10.33 -1.60 9.06
CA MET A 52 -8.98 -1.10 9.34
C MET A 52 -7.98 -1.43 8.21
N PHE A 53 -7.89 -2.70 7.79
CA PHE A 53 -6.90 -3.17 6.79
C PHE A 53 -7.43 -3.17 5.35
N ARG A 54 -8.75 -3.20 5.16
CA ARG A 54 -9.45 -3.04 3.87
C ARG A 54 -9.07 -4.03 2.77
N ASP A 55 -8.45 -5.13 3.14
CA ASP A 55 -8.02 -6.17 2.23
C ASP A 55 -8.42 -7.54 2.77
N TRP A 56 -9.00 -8.34 1.88
CA TRP A 56 -9.45 -9.70 2.20
C TRP A 56 -8.28 -10.62 2.53
N ARG A 57 -7.19 -10.53 1.75
CA ARG A 57 -6.05 -11.45 1.89
C ARG A 57 -5.34 -11.21 3.22
N PHE A 58 -5.10 -9.95 3.56
CA PHE A 58 -4.54 -9.56 4.84
C PHE A 58 -5.38 -10.07 6.01
N CYS A 59 -6.70 -9.87 5.98
CA CYS A 59 -7.58 -10.32 7.05
C CYS A 59 -7.63 -11.86 7.16
N TRP A 60 -7.64 -12.58 6.04
CA TRP A 60 -7.58 -14.05 6.06
C TRP A 60 -6.27 -14.56 6.67
N VAL A 61 -5.14 -14.00 6.27
CA VAL A 61 -3.83 -14.35 6.84
C VAL A 61 -3.81 -14.07 8.34
N LEU A 62 -4.31 -12.90 8.77
CA LEU A 62 -4.39 -12.55 10.18
C LEU A 62 -5.27 -13.53 10.96
N GLY A 63 -6.40 -13.96 10.37
CA GLY A 63 -7.36 -14.86 11.02
C GLY A 63 -6.79 -16.24 11.22
N ILE A 64 -6.30 -16.85 10.13
CA ILE A 64 -5.63 -18.16 10.17
C ILE A 64 -4.43 -18.14 11.13
N ALA A 65 -3.64 -17.06 11.10
CA ALA A 65 -2.50 -16.94 11.98
C ALA A 65 -2.91 -16.84 13.46
N PHE A 66 -4.03 -16.19 13.77
CA PHE A 66 -4.53 -16.11 15.14
C PHE A 66 -5.05 -17.47 15.66
N GLU A 67 -5.86 -18.20 14.86
CA GLU A 67 -6.27 -19.58 15.19
C GLU A 67 -5.06 -20.48 15.47
N LEU A 68 -3.99 -20.31 14.68
CA LEU A 68 -2.75 -21.03 14.87
C LEU A 68 -2.02 -20.63 16.17
N LEU A 69 -2.05 -19.35 16.55
CA LEU A 69 -1.53 -18.91 17.84
C LEU A 69 -2.32 -19.48 19.01
N GLU A 70 -3.63 -19.64 18.89
CA GLU A 70 -4.44 -20.29 19.93
C GLU A 70 -4.03 -21.76 20.09
N LEU A 71 -3.90 -22.49 18.98
CA LEU A 71 -3.41 -23.86 18.98
C LEU A 71 -1.99 -23.97 19.57
N ILE A 72 -1.11 -23.02 19.26
CA ILE A 72 0.25 -22.96 19.83
C ILE A 72 0.18 -22.69 21.32
N PHE A 73 -0.59 -21.71 21.79
CA PHE A 73 -0.54 -21.22 23.16
C PHE A 73 -1.58 -21.81 24.12
N GLN A 74 -2.41 -22.77 23.70
CA GLN A 74 -3.38 -23.46 24.56
C GLN A 74 -2.78 -24.19 25.79
N PHE A 75 -1.46 -24.47 25.78
CA PHE A 75 -0.76 -25.02 26.95
C PHE A 75 -0.42 -23.96 28.00
N VAL A 76 -0.38 -22.68 27.60
CA VAL A 76 -0.09 -21.50 28.43
C VAL A 76 -1.40 -20.86 28.90
N ILE A 77 -2.35 -20.74 27.98
CA ILE A 77 -3.61 -20.03 28.16
C ILE A 77 -4.72 -21.08 28.10
N PRO A 78 -5.29 -21.49 29.27
CA PRO A 78 -6.37 -22.49 29.31
C PRO A 78 -7.59 -22.08 28.50
N ASP A 79 -7.73 -20.79 28.20
CA ASP A 79 -8.86 -20.23 27.48
C ASP A 79 -8.82 -20.50 25.98
N PHE A 80 -7.66 -20.85 25.44
CA PHE A 80 -7.49 -21.30 24.05
C PHE A 80 -7.75 -22.81 23.88
N GLN A 81 -8.16 -23.51 24.95
CA GLN A 81 -8.56 -24.91 24.84
C GLN A 81 -10.00 -24.99 24.32
N GLU A 82 -10.10 -25.15 23.01
CA GLU A 82 -11.37 -25.25 22.31
C GLU A 82 -11.38 -26.41 21.30
N CYS A 83 -12.57 -26.71 20.79
CA CYS A 83 -12.74 -27.82 19.87
C CYS A 83 -12.29 -27.41 18.48
N TRP A 84 -11.73 -28.36 17.70
CA TRP A 84 -11.26 -28.09 16.34
C TRP A 84 -12.34 -27.46 15.43
N TRP A 85 -13.62 -27.82 15.65
CA TRP A 85 -14.74 -27.29 14.88
C TRP A 85 -15.17 -25.89 15.34
N ASP A 86 -14.84 -25.49 16.57
CA ASP A 86 -15.06 -24.14 17.09
C ASP A 86 -14.09 -23.19 16.37
N SER A 87 -12.78 -23.42 16.52
CA SER A 87 -11.71 -22.70 15.81
C SER A 87 -11.96 -22.58 14.29
N LEU A 88 -12.20 -23.71 13.61
CA LEU A 88 -12.32 -23.69 12.15
C LEU A 88 -13.69 -23.24 11.65
N PHE A 89 -14.77 -23.89 12.07
CA PHE A 89 -16.09 -23.63 11.48
C PHE A 89 -16.83 -22.48 12.14
N MET A 90 -16.73 -22.34 13.47
CA MET A 90 -17.46 -21.30 14.19
C MET A 90 -16.75 -19.96 14.14
N ASP A 91 -15.45 -19.95 14.42
CA ASP A 91 -14.67 -18.71 14.46
C ASP A 91 -14.17 -18.35 13.07
N LEU A 92 -13.24 -19.10 12.48
CA LEU A 92 -12.61 -18.74 11.20
C LEU A 92 -13.60 -18.62 10.03
N PHE A 93 -14.39 -19.66 9.74
CA PHE A 93 -15.34 -19.64 8.62
C PHE A 93 -16.72 -19.07 8.97
N GLY A 94 -17.03 -18.95 10.26
CA GLY A 94 -18.31 -18.42 10.76
C GLY A 94 -18.20 -16.94 11.11
N ALA A 95 -17.97 -16.65 12.39
CA ALA A 95 -17.99 -15.32 12.96
C ALA A 95 -17.01 -14.36 12.26
N ASN A 96 -15.78 -14.81 12.02
CA ASN A 96 -14.72 -14.00 11.43
C ASN A 96 -15.10 -13.62 9.98
N PHE A 97 -15.52 -14.59 9.18
CA PHE A 97 -15.96 -14.37 7.81
C PHE A 97 -17.21 -13.47 7.72
N ILE A 98 -18.19 -13.65 8.60
CA ILE A 98 -19.37 -12.77 8.69
C ILE A 98 -18.94 -11.33 9.02
N GLY A 99 -18.06 -11.17 10.00
CA GLY A 99 -17.49 -9.86 10.35
C GLY A 99 -16.80 -9.20 9.16
N MET A 100 -15.94 -9.94 8.46
CA MET A 100 -15.26 -9.47 7.25
C MET A 100 -16.26 -9.05 6.15
N CYS A 101 -17.30 -9.85 5.90
CA CYS A 101 -18.38 -9.49 4.96
C CYS A 101 -19.06 -8.17 5.34
N LEU A 102 -19.45 -8.00 6.60
CA LEU A 102 -20.08 -6.77 7.10
C LEU A 102 -19.14 -5.56 6.97
N GLY A 103 -17.85 -5.76 7.25
CA GLY A 103 -16.84 -4.71 7.14
C GLY A 103 -16.65 -4.30 5.68
N HIS A 104 -16.58 -5.27 4.77
CA HIS A 104 -16.50 -5.01 3.33
C HIS A 104 -17.72 -4.25 2.79
N LEU A 105 -18.93 -4.63 3.23
CA LEU A 105 -20.16 -3.90 2.89
C LEU A 105 -20.12 -2.46 3.42
N THR A 106 -19.62 -2.27 4.64
CA THR A 106 -19.42 -0.95 5.23
C THR A 106 -18.47 -0.10 4.39
N LEU A 107 -17.32 -0.66 3.98
CA LEU A 107 -16.36 0.02 3.11
C LEU A 107 -16.97 0.40 1.76
N LYS A 108 -17.67 -0.53 1.10
CA LYS A 108 -18.36 -0.27 -0.18
C LYS A 108 -19.40 0.84 -0.05
N TYR A 109 -20.14 0.87 1.05
CA TYR A 109 -21.11 1.92 1.34
C TYR A 109 -20.45 3.29 1.58
N LEU A 110 -19.30 3.33 2.23
CA LEU A 110 -18.59 4.57 2.54
C LEU A 110 -17.79 5.10 1.33
N GLU A 111 -17.21 4.22 0.52
CA GLU A 111 -16.51 4.57 -0.73
C GLU A 111 -17.43 5.25 -1.75
N THR A 112 -18.71 4.84 -1.80
CA THR A 112 -19.71 5.46 -2.70
C THR A 112 -20.17 6.85 -2.23
N LYS A 113 -19.93 7.23 -0.97
CA LYS A 113 -20.24 8.57 -0.47
C LYS A 113 -19.13 9.56 -0.82
N LYS A 114 -19.33 10.33 -1.89
CA LYS A 114 -18.52 11.53 -2.16
C LYS A 114 -18.74 12.54 -1.03
N TYR A 115 -17.69 12.82 -0.25
CA TYR A 115 -17.75 13.86 0.77
C TYR A 115 -17.84 15.23 0.11
N ASP A 116 -18.87 15.99 0.46
CA ASP A 116 -18.93 17.42 0.17
C ASP A 116 -17.98 18.16 1.13
N TRP A 117 -16.94 18.76 0.55
CA TRP A 117 -15.86 19.49 1.24
C TRP A 117 -16.22 20.96 1.55
N SER A 118 -17.47 21.38 1.32
CA SER A 118 -17.98 22.74 1.54
C SER A 118 -17.86 23.30 2.98
N GLY A 119 -17.29 22.52 3.92
CA GLY A 119 -16.82 23.02 5.22
C GLY A 119 -17.90 23.43 6.23
N ASN A 120 -19.18 23.37 5.85
CA ASN A 120 -20.27 23.86 6.67
C ASN A 120 -20.82 22.78 7.63
N ARG A 121 -19.97 22.30 8.56
CA ARG A 121 -20.37 21.27 9.55
C ARG A 121 -19.87 21.62 10.96
N GLY A 122 -20.74 21.39 11.94
CA GLY A 122 -20.54 21.69 13.36
C GLY A 122 -19.37 20.92 14.02
N VAL A 123 -18.95 21.41 15.19
CA VAL A 123 -17.75 20.96 15.93
C VAL A 123 -17.72 19.46 16.17
N LEU A 124 -18.83 18.87 16.65
CA LEU A 124 -18.90 17.42 16.96
C LEU A 124 -18.61 16.53 15.74
N ARG A 125 -19.11 16.93 14.56
CA ARG A 125 -18.89 16.17 13.31
C ARG A 125 -17.46 16.30 12.79
N ARG A 126 -16.80 17.44 13.05
CA ARG A 126 -15.37 17.63 12.78
C ARG A 126 -14.51 16.76 13.70
N THR A 127 -14.81 16.73 15.00
CA THR A 127 -14.11 15.86 15.96
C THR A 127 -14.25 14.39 15.58
N LEU A 128 -15.46 13.92 15.28
CA LEU A 128 -15.69 12.53 14.86
C LEU A 128 -14.98 12.19 13.54
N SER A 129 -14.86 13.14 12.60
CA SER A 129 -14.16 12.89 11.34
C SER A 129 -12.64 12.74 11.48
N GLN A 130 -12.03 13.19 12.58
CA GLN A 130 -10.61 12.94 12.85
C GLN A 130 -10.34 11.47 13.18
N PHE A 131 -11.35 10.73 13.62
CA PHE A 131 -11.29 9.30 13.92
C PHE A 131 -11.71 8.44 12.73
N THR A 132 -11.98 9.05 11.58
CA THR A 132 -12.22 8.35 10.31
C THR A 132 -11.05 8.57 9.37
N PRO A 133 -10.66 7.57 8.56
CA PRO A 133 -9.57 7.72 7.61
C PRO A 133 -9.87 8.79 6.55
N PHE A 134 -8.82 9.45 6.05
CA PHE A 134 -8.92 10.52 5.06
C PHE A 134 -9.56 10.06 3.73
N SER A 135 -9.38 8.79 3.36
CA SER A 135 -10.09 8.15 2.26
C SER A 135 -10.48 6.72 2.61
N TRP A 136 -11.55 6.23 2.00
CA TRP A 136 -12.04 4.84 2.10
C TRP A 136 -11.57 3.96 0.93
N SER A 137 -10.49 4.36 0.24
CA SER A 137 -9.97 3.58 -0.88
C SER A 137 -9.52 2.18 -0.44
N ARG A 138 -9.60 1.22 -1.36
CA ARG A 138 -9.04 -0.12 -1.19
C ARG A 138 -7.52 -0.07 -0.98
N TYR A 139 -7.02 -1.01 -0.19
CA TYR A 139 -5.59 -1.21 0.04
C TYR A 139 -5.14 -2.43 -0.76
N ASP A 140 -4.14 -2.22 -1.62
CA ASP A 140 -3.49 -3.29 -2.38
C ASP A 140 -2.07 -3.49 -1.82
N TRP A 141 -1.96 -4.46 -0.92
CA TRP A 141 -0.71 -4.74 -0.20
C TRP A 141 0.38 -5.35 -1.09
N GLU A 142 -0.01 -5.99 -2.21
CA GLU A 142 0.86 -6.63 -3.20
C GLU A 142 2.04 -7.39 -2.59
N VAL A 143 1.69 -8.28 -1.67
CA VAL A 143 2.59 -9.00 -0.76
C VAL A 143 3.79 -9.64 -1.45
N PHE A 144 3.60 -10.19 -2.66
CA PHE A 144 4.65 -10.90 -3.41
C PHE A 144 5.35 -10.07 -4.49
N SER A 145 5.19 -8.73 -4.48
CA SER A 145 5.84 -7.84 -5.46
C SER A 145 7.36 -7.76 -5.31
N SER A 146 7.87 -7.89 -4.08
CA SER A 146 9.30 -8.03 -3.79
C SER A 146 9.47 -8.66 -2.42
N PHE A 147 10.65 -9.22 -2.16
CA PHE A 147 10.96 -9.77 -0.84
C PHE A 147 10.90 -8.67 0.25
N LYS A 148 11.34 -7.45 -0.07
CA LYS A 148 11.22 -6.29 0.83
C LYS A 148 9.75 -6.00 1.16
N ARG A 149 8.87 -6.00 0.16
CA ARG A 149 7.43 -5.77 0.36
C ARG A 149 6.82 -6.87 1.21
N PHE A 150 7.11 -8.13 0.90
CA PHE A 150 6.67 -9.28 1.70
C PHE A 150 7.07 -9.12 3.17
N ALA A 151 8.35 -8.83 3.44
CA ALA A 151 8.87 -8.68 4.79
C ALA A 151 8.17 -7.55 5.55
N LEU A 152 7.92 -6.41 4.89
CA LEU A 152 7.20 -5.28 5.48
C LEU A 152 5.73 -5.63 5.79
N VAL A 153 5.04 -6.37 4.92
CA VAL A 153 3.67 -6.83 5.20
C VAL A 153 3.67 -7.85 6.35
N ALA A 154 4.64 -8.76 6.37
CA ALA A 154 4.80 -9.75 7.44
C ALA A 154 5.04 -9.09 8.81
N VAL A 155 5.80 -7.98 8.86
CA VAL A 155 5.97 -7.16 10.08
C VAL A 155 4.63 -6.59 10.54
N ALA A 156 3.78 -6.11 9.63
CA ALA A 156 2.46 -5.59 9.98
C ALA A 156 1.58 -6.68 10.62
N VAL A 157 1.53 -7.87 10.00
CA VAL A 157 0.82 -9.03 10.53
C VAL A 157 1.36 -9.42 11.90
N PHE A 158 2.69 -9.51 12.05
CA PHE A 158 3.34 -9.84 13.31
C PHE A 158 2.97 -8.86 14.44
N VAL A 159 3.04 -7.54 14.20
CA VAL A 159 2.67 -6.53 15.21
C VAL A 159 1.21 -6.68 15.62
N CYS A 160 0.30 -6.93 14.67
CA CYS A 160 -1.13 -7.13 14.99
C CYS A 160 -1.34 -8.37 15.86
N LEU A 161 -0.71 -9.49 15.48
CA LEU A 161 -0.78 -10.74 16.25
C LEU A 161 -0.23 -10.58 17.67
N VAL A 162 0.89 -9.87 17.85
CA VAL A 162 1.45 -9.58 19.18
C VAL A 162 0.48 -8.76 20.03
N VAL A 163 -0.12 -7.70 19.46
CA VAL A 163 -1.08 -6.84 20.17
C VAL A 163 -2.35 -7.61 20.56
N GLU A 164 -2.83 -8.51 19.69
CA GLU A 164 -3.98 -9.37 19.96
C GLU A 164 -3.66 -10.40 21.04
N LEU A 165 -2.51 -11.08 20.93
CA LEU A 165 -2.05 -12.07 21.89
C LEU A 165 -1.87 -11.45 23.30
N ASN A 166 -1.35 -10.21 23.36
CA ASN A 166 -1.23 -9.46 24.62
C ASN A 166 -2.56 -9.27 25.35
N ALA A 167 -3.70 -9.26 24.65
CA ALA A 167 -5.01 -9.16 25.28
C ALA A 167 -5.35 -10.35 26.19
N PHE A 168 -4.78 -11.52 25.91
CA PHE A 168 -4.97 -12.73 26.69
C PHE A 168 -3.84 -12.94 27.69
N PHE A 169 -2.58 -12.72 27.28
CA PHE A 169 -1.42 -12.85 28.16
C PHE A 169 -1.49 -11.91 29.36
N LEU A 170 -1.92 -10.65 29.18
CA LEU A 170 -2.04 -9.72 30.30
C LEU A 170 -3.13 -10.15 31.30
N LEU A 171 -4.26 -10.66 30.81
CA LEU A 171 -5.31 -11.19 31.68
C LEU A 171 -4.80 -12.38 32.51
N SER A 172 -4.14 -13.34 31.84
CA SER A 172 -3.60 -14.55 32.45
C SER A 172 -2.48 -14.24 33.46
N THR A 173 -1.45 -13.50 33.05
CA THR A 173 -0.27 -13.20 33.89
C THR A 173 -0.59 -12.31 35.08
N LEU A 174 -1.49 -11.33 34.92
CA LEU A 174 -1.88 -10.44 36.01
C LEU A 174 -3.06 -10.97 36.83
N ASN A 175 -3.56 -12.18 36.53
CA ASN A 175 -4.73 -12.79 37.16
C ASN A 175 -5.93 -11.83 37.21
N ILE A 176 -6.21 -11.16 36.09
CA ILE A 176 -7.36 -10.27 35.94
C ILE A 176 -8.58 -11.13 35.56
N PRO A 177 -9.70 -11.05 36.30
CA PRO A 177 -10.91 -11.77 35.94
C PRO A 177 -11.41 -11.36 34.55
N LYS A 178 -11.79 -12.32 33.71
CA LYS A 178 -12.31 -12.05 32.35
C LYS A 178 -13.57 -11.18 32.32
N GLU A 179 -14.36 -11.26 33.38
CA GLU A 179 -15.57 -10.45 33.54
C GLU A 179 -15.24 -8.96 33.70
N SER A 180 -14.01 -8.64 34.12
CA SER A 180 -13.57 -7.26 34.29
C SER A 180 -13.62 -6.50 32.97
N HIS A 181 -14.10 -5.26 33.04
CA HIS A 181 -14.22 -4.39 31.89
C HIS A 181 -12.87 -3.80 31.43
N ILE A 182 -11.79 -3.98 32.20
CA ILE A 182 -10.46 -3.45 31.87
C ILE A 182 -10.03 -3.85 30.47
N ASN A 183 -10.09 -5.15 30.15
CA ASN A 183 -9.61 -5.61 28.85
C ASN A 183 -10.54 -5.15 27.71
N LYS A 184 -11.84 -5.02 27.98
CA LYS A 184 -12.82 -4.50 27.00
C LYS A 184 -12.51 -3.05 26.65
N TYR A 185 -12.25 -2.19 27.65
CA TYR A 185 -11.88 -0.79 27.42
C TYR A 185 -10.51 -0.65 26.76
N ARG A 186 -9.53 -1.46 27.19
CA ARG A 186 -8.20 -1.51 26.59
C ARG A 186 -8.29 -1.87 25.11
N LEU A 187 -8.97 -2.97 24.76
CA LEU A 187 -9.14 -3.41 23.38
C LEU A 187 -9.84 -2.36 22.51
N CYS A 188 -10.85 -1.67 23.03
CA CYS A 188 -11.50 -0.57 22.33
C CYS A 188 -10.51 0.57 22.02
N LEU A 189 -9.69 0.98 22.99
CA LEU A 189 -8.69 2.03 22.80
C LEU A 189 -7.61 1.62 21.80
N ILE A 190 -7.09 0.40 21.91
CA ILE A 190 -6.10 -0.18 21.00
C ILE A 190 -6.64 -0.24 19.57
N PHE A 191 -7.90 -0.65 19.40
CA PHE A 191 -8.55 -0.67 18.09
C PHE A 191 -8.65 0.74 17.49
N MET A 192 -9.06 1.75 18.29
CA MET A 192 -9.17 3.13 17.82
C MET A 192 -7.82 3.74 17.44
N LEU A 193 -6.73 3.40 18.15
CA LEU A 193 -5.36 3.79 17.79
C LEU A 193 -4.83 3.00 16.58
N GLY A 194 -5.28 1.75 16.42
CA GLY A 194 -4.93 0.87 15.31
C GLY A 194 -5.40 1.40 13.95
N ILE A 195 -6.57 2.05 13.88
CA ILE A 195 -7.11 2.60 12.62
C ILE A 195 -6.14 3.60 11.94
N PRO A 196 -5.72 4.71 12.58
CA PRO A 196 -4.77 5.63 11.97
C PRO A 196 -3.38 4.99 11.82
N ALA A 197 -2.95 4.13 12.75
CA ALA A 197 -1.67 3.42 12.66
C ALA A 197 -1.57 2.52 11.43
N ALA A 198 -2.62 1.74 11.13
CA ALA A 198 -2.68 0.88 9.95
C ALA A 198 -2.66 1.69 8.65
N SER A 199 -3.34 2.85 8.64
CA SER A 199 -3.30 3.77 7.50
C SER A 199 -1.90 4.36 7.28
N GLU A 200 -1.25 4.84 8.35
CA GLU A 200 0.12 5.38 8.27
C GLU A 200 1.13 4.32 7.84
N TYR A 201 0.99 3.10 8.34
CA TYR A 201 1.86 1.98 7.96
C TYR A 201 1.68 1.60 6.49
N TYR A 202 0.43 1.49 6.02
CA TYR A 202 0.14 1.23 4.61
C TYR A 202 0.74 2.31 3.70
N GLU A 203 0.62 3.59 4.08
CA GLU A 203 1.19 4.69 3.32
C GLU A 203 2.73 4.65 3.31
N PHE A 204 3.35 4.32 4.45
CA PHE A 204 4.81 4.18 4.58
C PHE A 204 5.38 3.09 3.65
N ILE A 205 4.72 1.93 3.56
CA ILE A 205 5.21 0.84 2.68
C ILE A 205 4.89 1.06 1.20
N THR A 206 3.87 1.88 0.89
CA THR A 206 3.39 2.11 -0.48
C THR A 206 4.06 3.31 -1.12
N ASN A 207 4.33 4.37 -0.36
CA ASN A 207 4.87 5.63 -0.88
C ASN A 207 6.40 5.67 -0.72
N PRO A 208 7.19 5.56 -1.81
CA PRO A 208 8.65 5.58 -1.74
C PRO A 208 9.21 6.93 -1.29
N ALA A 209 8.44 8.02 -1.38
CA ALA A 209 8.85 9.33 -0.87
C ALA A 209 8.81 9.41 0.67
N LEU A 210 8.09 8.50 1.32
CA LEU A 210 8.01 8.44 2.78
C LEU A 210 9.05 7.47 3.34
N TRP A 211 10.11 8.03 3.92
CA TRP A 211 11.15 7.24 4.59
C TRP A 211 10.93 7.08 6.10
N ARG A 212 9.93 7.77 6.67
CA ARG A 212 9.65 7.79 8.12
C ARG A 212 8.27 7.21 8.42
N LEU A 213 8.24 6.29 9.38
CA LEU A 213 7.00 5.73 9.91
C LEU A 213 6.21 6.78 10.72
N GLY A 214 4.88 6.78 10.57
CA GLY A 214 3.98 7.70 11.24
C GLY A 214 3.93 7.55 12.77
N GLN A 215 3.42 8.59 13.44
CA GLN A 215 3.43 8.67 14.91
C GLN A 215 2.47 7.66 15.55
N ASN A 216 1.30 7.42 14.95
CA ASN A 216 0.33 6.47 15.49
C ASN A 216 0.85 5.03 15.32
N ALA A 217 1.52 4.74 14.20
CA ALA A 217 2.17 3.44 14.01
C ALA A 217 3.30 3.18 15.03
N TRP A 218 4.14 4.19 15.31
CA TRP A 218 5.16 4.12 16.37
C TRP A 218 4.54 3.91 17.76
N MET A 219 3.44 4.62 18.06
CA MET A 219 2.72 4.49 19.32
C MET A 219 2.21 3.05 19.50
N MET A 220 1.58 2.47 18.46
CA MET A 220 1.10 1.08 18.50
C MET A 220 2.23 0.08 18.75
N CYS A 221 3.37 0.24 18.07
CA CYS A 221 4.54 -0.61 18.31
C CYS A 221 5.05 -0.49 19.75
N SER A 222 5.12 0.74 20.27
CA SER A 222 5.59 1.03 21.63
C SER A 222 4.67 0.40 22.69
N ILE A 223 3.35 0.48 22.50
CA ILE A 223 2.36 -0.15 23.37
C ILE A 223 2.52 -1.67 23.34
N GLY A 224 2.59 -2.27 22.14
CA GLY A 224 2.76 -3.72 22.00
C GLY A 224 4.02 -4.24 22.68
N VAL A 225 5.16 -3.55 22.52
CA VAL A 225 6.42 -3.90 23.20
C VAL A 225 6.30 -3.74 24.71
N PHE A 226 5.74 -2.63 25.18
CA PHE A 226 5.57 -2.41 26.62
C PHE A 226 4.73 -3.51 27.27
N GLU A 227 3.64 -3.91 26.64
CA GLU A 227 2.78 -4.97 27.14
C GLU A 227 3.47 -6.34 27.15
N VAL A 228 4.29 -6.63 26.14
CA VAL A 228 5.16 -7.81 26.14
C VAL A 228 6.09 -7.81 27.35
N LEU A 229 6.76 -6.67 27.60
CA LEU A 229 7.65 -6.54 28.76
C LEU A 229 6.93 -6.72 30.09
N VAL A 230 5.68 -6.24 30.20
CA VAL A 230 4.86 -6.43 31.41
C VAL A 230 4.63 -7.91 31.65
N TRP A 231 4.07 -8.64 30.68
CA TRP A 231 3.73 -10.03 30.93
C TRP A 231 4.98 -10.92 31.06
N VAL A 232 6.08 -10.66 30.34
CA VAL A 232 7.36 -11.36 30.54
C VAL A 232 7.90 -11.15 31.96
N LYS A 233 7.82 -9.92 32.48
CA LYS A 233 8.27 -9.60 33.84
C LYS A 233 7.43 -10.30 34.92
N PHE A 234 6.12 -10.45 34.69
CA PHE A 234 5.19 -11.00 35.68
C PHE A 234 4.79 -12.46 35.41
N ALA A 235 5.42 -13.14 34.46
CA ALA A 235 5.15 -14.55 34.13
C ALA A 235 5.60 -15.57 35.21
N HIS A 236 5.93 -15.13 36.42
CA HIS A 236 6.31 -15.99 37.54
C HIS A 236 5.17 -16.97 37.86
N GLY A 237 5.33 -18.24 37.44
CA GLY A 237 4.33 -19.30 37.60
C GLY A 237 3.91 -20.00 36.30
N LEU A 238 4.17 -19.41 35.12
CA LEU A 238 3.90 -20.02 33.80
C LEU A 238 5.04 -20.93 33.29
N ALA A 239 6.14 -21.04 34.02
CA ALA A 239 7.39 -21.70 33.59
C ALA A 239 7.35 -23.25 33.59
N GLY A 240 6.23 -23.88 33.93
CA GLY A 240 6.14 -25.34 34.13
C GLY A 240 6.02 -26.19 32.86
N SER A 241 5.59 -25.60 31.73
CA SER A 241 5.49 -26.27 30.44
C SER A 241 5.89 -25.27 29.36
N THR A 242 7.13 -25.33 28.89
CA THR A 242 7.70 -24.31 28.01
C THR A 242 7.59 -24.65 26.53
N THR A 243 7.13 -25.85 26.20
CA THR A 243 7.07 -26.33 24.80
C THR A 243 5.68 -26.84 24.45
N PRO A 244 5.10 -26.40 23.32
CA PRO A 244 3.87 -27.00 22.81
C PRO A 244 4.07 -28.50 22.56
N PRO A 245 2.98 -29.30 22.53
CA PRO A 245 3.05 -30.72 22.21
C PRO A 245 3.72 -30.97 20.85
N PRO A 246 4.44 -32.10 20.66
CA PRO A 246 5.03 -32.49 19.38
C PRO A 246 4.07 -32.45 18.20
N ASP A 247 2.81 -32.84 18.44
CA ASP A 247 1.75 -32.84 17.43
C ASP A 247 1.39 -31.44 16.91
N VAL A 248 1.80 -30.38 17.63
CA VAL A 248 1.60 -28.98 17.22
C VAL A 248 2.87 -28.43 16.59
N TYR A 249 4.03 -28.54 17.24
CA TYR A 249 5.23 -27.86 16.75
C TYR A 249 5.91 -28.57 15.57
N LEU A 250 5.82 -29.90 15.44
CA LEU A 250 6.45 -30.61 14.32
C LEU A 250 5.80 -30.24 12.97
N PRO A 251 4.46 -30.24 12.82
CA PRO A 251 3.81 -29.73 11.60
C PRO A 251 4.16 -28.27 11.30
N LEU A 252 4.28 -27.44 12.34
CA LEU A 252 4.64 -26.03 12.19
C LEU A 252 6.07 -25.83 11.67
N LEU A 253 7.03 -26.59 12.19
CA LEU A 253 8.41 -26.57 11.71
C LEU A 253 8.50 -27.07 10.26
N ALA A 254 7.77 -28.15 9.93
CA ALA A 254 7.70 -28.67 8.57
C ALA A 254 7.10 -27.63 7.61
N PHE A 255 5.99 -26.99 7.99
CA PHE A 255 5.38 -25.91 7.23
C PHE A 255 6.34 -24.73 7.06
N GLY A 256 6.98 -24.28 8.14
CA GLY A 256 7.93 -23.17 8.11
C GLY A 256 9.11 -23.45 7.18
N PHE A 257 9.66 -24.66 7.21
CA PHE A 257 10.73 -25.08 6.31
C PHE A 257 10.28 -25.11 4.84
N LEU A 258 9.14 -25.74 4.55
CA LEU A 258 8.60 -25.83 3.19
C LEU A 258 8.23 -24.45 2.64
N PHE A 259 7.65 -23.59 3.48
CA PHE A 259 7.32 -22.22 3.12
C PHE A 259 8.58 -21.38 2.87
N ALA A 260 9.61 -21.51 3.71
CA ALA A 260 10.88 -20.83 3.51
C ALA A 260 11.58 -21.29 2.21
N LEU A 261 11.58 -22.60 1.93
CA LEU A 261 12.08 -23.15 0.68
C LEU A 261 11.29 -22.61 -0.52
N TRP A 262 9.96 -22.62 -0.44
CA TRP A 262 9.10 -22.05 -1.48
C TRP A 262 9.37 -20.55 -1.68
N MET A 263 9.52 -19.78 -0.61
CA MET A 263 9.85 -18.35 -0.67
C MET A 263 11.20 -18.08 -1.33
N LEU A 264 12.23 -18.87 -0.99
CA LEU A 264 13.53 -18.80 -1.62
C LEU A 264 13.43 -19.12 -3.11
N LEU A 265 12.74 -20.20 -3.48
CA LEU A 265 12.54 -20.59 -4.87
C LEU A 265 11.73 -19.55 -5.65
N PHE A 266 10.65 -19.04 -5.06
CA PHE A 266 9.79 -18.02 -5.63
C PHE A 266 10.60 -16.77 -5.95
N PHE A 267 11.30 -16.19 -4.96
CA PHE A 267 12.08 -14.96 -5.17
C PHE A 267 13.39 -15.17 -5.95
N SER A 268 13.96 -16.38 -5.98
CA SER A 268 15.11 -16.70 -6.84
C SER A 268 14.77 -16.75 -8.33
N LYS A 269 13.52 -17.11 -8.66
CA LYS A 269 12.99 -17.13 -10.02
C LYS A 269 12.10 -15.91 -10.33
N PHE A 270 11.91 -15.03 -9.34
CA PHE A 270 11.16 -13.81 -9.49
C PHE A 270 12.03 -12.82 -10.26
N ASP A 271 11.86 -12.82 -11.57
CA ASP A 271 12.27 -11.70 -12.38
C ASP A 271 11.09 -10.70 -12.39
N PRO A 272 11.28 -9.45 -11.93
CA PRO A 272 10.23 -8.43 -11.92
C PRO A 272 9.63 -8.17 -13.30
N ASN A 273 10.32 -8.57 -14.38
CA ASN A 273 9.81 -8.54 -15.75
C ASN A 273 8.91 -9.74 -16.11
N THR A 274 8.97 -10.87 -15.38
CA THR A 274 8.12 -12.05 -15.68
C THR A 274 6.68 -11.88 -15.21
N SER A 275 6.40 -10.99 -14.26
CA SER A 275 5.02 -10.57 -13.97
C SER A 275 4.37 -9.80 -15.13
N ILE A 276 5.17 -9.28 -16.08
CA ILE A 276 4.66 -8.73 -17.33
C ILE A 276 4.34 -9.86 -18.31
N HIS A 277 5.16 -10.92 -18.38
CA HIS A 277 4.88 -12.08 -19.23
C HIS A 277 3.72 -12.98 -18.75
N GLY A 278 3.46 -13.04 -17.43
CA GLY A 278 2.29 -13.75 -16.87
C GLY A 278 0.95 -13.04 -17.06
N VAL A 279 0.97 -11.75 -17.44
CA VAL A 279 -0.21 -10.96 -17.89
C VAL A 279 -0.20 -10.75 -19.40
N SER A 280 0.94 -10.98 -20.07
CA SER A 280 1.06 -11.02 -21.54
C SER A 280 0.31 -12.21 -22.17
N GLY A 281 -0.10 -13.20 -21.38
CA GLY A 281 -0.96 -14.30 -21.82
C GLY A 281 -2.46 -14.02 -21.66
N GLN A 282 -2.98 -12.91 -22.21
CA GLN A 282 -4.38 -12.69 -22.66
C GLN A 282 -4.63 -11.18 -22.86
N TYR A 283 -3.95 -10.55 -23.81
CA TYR A 283 -4.55 -9.39 -24.48
C TYR A 283 -5.66 -9.90 -25.40
N LYS A 284 -6.82 -10.20 -24.81
CA LYS A 284 -8.05 -10.36 -25.58
C LYS A 284 -8.51 -8.95 -25.95
N MET A 285 -8.02 -8.49 -27.10
CA MET A 285 -8.51 -7.30 -27.79
C MET A 285 -9.98 -7.54 -28.20
N SER A 286 -10.92 -7.45 -27.25
CA SER A 286 -12.34 -7.50 -27.57
C SER A 286 -12.80 -6.10 -27.90
N GLN A 287 -12.78 -5.75 -29.19
CA GLN A 287 -13.94 -5.30 -29.97
C GLN A 287 -13.46 -4.64 -31.28
N ILE A 288 -13.05 -5.44 -32.26
CA ILE A 288 -13.44 -5.23 -33.66
C ILE A 288 -13.81 -6.60 -34.21
N SER A 289 -14.98 -6.65 -34.84
CA SER A 289 -15.64 -7.82 -35.40
C SER A 289 -14.76 -8.61 -36.38
N SER A 290 -14.94 -9.93 -36.30
CA SER A 290 -14.47 -11.01 -37.19
C SER A 290 -13.94 -10.63 -38.58
N GLY A 291 -12.74 -11.13 -38.90
CA GLY A 291 -12.32 -11.42 -40.27
C GLY A 291 -10.81 -11.45 -40.50
N ARG A 292 -10.26 -12.67 -40.62
CA ARG A 292 -9.09 -13.11 -41.41
C ARG A 292 -7.68 -12.52 -41.16
N GLU A 293 -6.77 -13.45 -40.82
CA GLU A 293 -5.37 -13.66 -41.25
C GLU A 293 -4.36 -12.49 -41.15
N ASP A 294 -3.38 -12.70 -40.25
CA ASP A 294 -1.91 -12.55 -40.33
C ASP A 294 -1.33 -11.40 -41.18
N ASP A 295 -0.35 -10.68 -40.63
CA ASP A 295 0.48 -9.57 -41.19
C ASP A 295 0.20 -8.15 -40.63
N GLY A 296 -0.90 -7.94 -39.90
CA GLY A 296 -1.35 -6.59 -39.48
C GLY A 296 -1.09 -6.15 -38.02
N GLU A 297 -0.77 -7.06 -37.11
CA GLU A 297 -0.70 -6.76 -35.65
C GLU A 297 0.62 -6.09 -35.22
N GLU A 298 1.74 -6.42 -35.88
CA GLU A 298 3.07 -5.88 -35.56
C GLU A 298 3.21 -4.38 -35.91
N VAL A 299 2.36 -3.88 -36.81
CA VAL A 299 2.42 -2.51 -37.36
C VAL A 299 1.70 -1.48 -36.46
N VAL A 300 0.71 -1.89 -35.64
CA VAL A 300 -0.16 -0.96 -34.91
C VAL A 300 0.53 -0.35 -33.69
N TRP A 301 1.17 -1.17 -32.85
CA TRP A 301 1.81 -0.67 -31.63
C TRP A 301 3.03 0.21 -31.92
N LEU A 302 3.81 -0.14 -32.96
CA LEU A 302 5.01 0.61 -33.34
C LEU A 302 4.66 2.02 -33.87
N ASN A 303 3.56 2.14 -34.62
CA ASN A 303 3.06 3.46 -35.06
C ASN A 303 2.62 4.32 -33.87
N GLU A 304 1.98 3.73 -32.86
CA GLU A 304 1.59 4.43 -31.64
C GLU A 304 2.83 4.86 -30.84
N VAL A 305 3.86 4.01 -30.77
CA VAL A 305 5.16 4.35 -30.15
C VAL A 305 5.83 5.50 -30.89
N LYS A 306 5.87 5.48 -32.23
CA LYS A 306 6.43 6.57 -33.05
C LYS A 306 5.68 7.89 -32.83
N ALA A 307 4.36 7.85 -32.78
CA ALA A 307 3.53 9.02 -32.52
C ALA A 307 3.78 9.59 -31.12
N MET A 308 3.83 8.73 -30.10
CA MET A 308 4.14 9.12 -28.73
C MET A 308 5.58 9.66 -28.61
N HIS A 309 6.55 9.03 -29.25
CA HIS A 309 7.94 9.49 -29.25
C HIS A 309 8.08 10.89 -29.85
N LYS A 310 7.37 11.16 -30.95
CA LYS A 310 7.30 12.50 -31.56
C LYS A 310 6.68 13.53 -30.61
N GLU A 311 5.67 13.18 -29.82
CA GLU A 311 5.11 14.07 -28.79
C GLU A 311 6.16 14.39 -27.71
N ILE A 312 6.90 13.38 -27.25
CA ILE A 312 7.95 13.52 -26.22
C ILE A 312 9.08 14.44 -26.72
N VAL A 313 9.53 14.25 -27.96
CA VAL A 313 10.58 15.08 -28.59
C VAL A 313 10.15 16.55 -28.72
N ASN A 314 8.87 16.83 -28.96
CA ASN A 314 8.35 18.19 -29.10
C ASN A 314 7.96 18.84 -27.77
N HIS A 315 8.10 18.14 -26.64
CA HIS A 315 7.77 18.69 -25.34
C HIS A 315 8.74 19.83 -24.95
N GLU A 316 8.24 20.90 -24.31
CA GLU A 316 9.01 22.11 -23.99
C GLU A 316 10.28 21.85 -23.16
N LEU A 317 10.27 20.76 -22.38
CA LEU A 317 11.38 20.35 -21.52
C LEU A 317 12.32 19.31 -22.16
N ALA A 318 12.09 18.92 -23.42
CA ALA A 318 12.82 17.85 -24.07
C ALA A 318 14.24 18.24 -24.51
N TRP A 319 14.52 19.54 -24.67
CA TRP A 319 15.76 20.05 -25.30
C TRP A 319 17.09 19.50 -24.74
N PRO A 320 17.28 19.20 -23.44
CA PRO A 320 18.54 18.63 -22.93
C PRO A 320 18.72 17.15 -23.30
N PHE A 321 17.67 16.50 -23.77
CA PHE A 321 17.59 15.06 -23.98
C PHE A 321 17.54 14.69 -25.47
N LEU A 322 17.60 15.68 -26.37
CA LEU A 322 17.44 15.47 -27.81
C LEU A 322 18.68 14.87 -28.48
N GLU A 323 19.86 15.13 -27.93
CA GLU A 323 21.15 14.70 -28.47
C GLU A 323 21.98 13.98 -27.40
N PRO A 324 22.92 13.11 -27.81
CA PRO A 324 23.85 12.48 -26.88
C PRO A 324 24.61 13.52 -26.05
N VAL A 325 24.81 13.23 -24.76
CA VAL A 325 25.59 14.12 -23.89
C VAL A 325 27.04 14.16 -24.38
N ASP A 326 27.56 15.38 -24.61
CA ASP A 326 28.96 15.64 -24.96
C ASP A 326 29.73 16.12 -23.72
N PRO A 327 30.53 15.26 -23.06
CA PRO A 327 31.22 15.64 -21.84
C PRO A 327 32.35 16.65 -22.03
N VAL A 328 32.89 16.76 -23.25
CA VAL A 328 33.96 17.72 -23.58
C VAL A 328 33.37 19.11 -23.73
N LYS A 329 32.30 19.24 -24.53
CA LYS A 329 31.59 20.52 -24.75
C LYS A 329 30.99 21.08 -23.46
N LEU A 330 30.48 20.20 -22.59
CA LEU A 330 29.86 20.57 -21.31
C LEU A 330 30.87 20.64 -20.15
N ASN A 331 32.14 20.33 -20.38
CA ASN A 331 33.20 20.33 -19.36
C ASN A 331 32.86 19.44 -18.13
N ILE A 332 32.36 18.23 -18.38
CA ILE A 332 31.96 17.23 -17.37
C ILE A 332 32.71 15.90 -17.57
N PRO A 333 34.04 15.86 -17.43
CA PRO A 333 34.87 14.71 -17.82
C PRO A 333 34.56 13.41 -17.05
N THR A 334 33.83 13.47 -15.93
CA THR A 334 33.43 12.32 -15.13
C THR A 334 32.12 11.68 -15.60
N TYR A 335 31.46 12.20 -16.65
CA TYR A 335 30.15 11.71 -17.10
C TYR A 335 30.11 10.19 -17.33
N PHE A 336 31.02 9.66 -18.14
CA PHE A 336 31.10 8.22 -18.42
C PHE A 336 31.68 7.38 -17.27
N GLN A 337 32.15 8.01 -16.20
CA GLN A 337 32.52 7.29 -14.96
C GLN A 337 31.28 7.01 -14.10
N ILE A 338 30.22 7.80 -14.27
CA ILE A 338 28.97 7.71 -13.48
C ILE A 338 27.85 7.04 -14.31
N ILE A 339 27.80 7.36 -15.60
CA ILE A 339 26.80 6.87 -16.56
C ILE A 339 27.43 5.80 -17.46
N GLU A 340 27.10 4.55 -17.20
CA GLU A 340 27.64 3.39 -17.91
C GLU A 340 26.98 3.18 -19.28
N ARG A 341 25.67 3.40 -19.38
CA ARG A 341 24.89 3.26 -20.61
C ARG A 341 24.20 4.59 -20.93
N PRO A 342 24.84 5.50 -21.69
CA PRO A 342 24.21 6.75 -22.11
C PRO A 342 23.04 6.47 -23.07
N MET A 343 22.04 7.34 -23.05
CA MET A 343 20.89 7.28 -23.95
C MET A 343 20.29 8.69 -24.12
N ASP A 344 19.72 8.95 -25.28
CA ASP A 344 19.06 10.21 -25.65
C ASP A 344 17.90 9.95 -26.62
N LEU A 345 16.98 10.92 -26.74
CA LEU A 345 15.79 10.81 -27.58
C LEU A 345 16.15 10.74 -29.08
N GLY A 346 17.24 11.38 -29.51
CA GLY A 346 17.71 11.31 -30.90
C GLY A 346 18.11 9.89 -31.29
N THR A 347 18.91 9.24 -30.45
CA THR A 347 19.32 7.83 -30.63
C THR A 347 18.11 6.89 -30.67
N ILE A 348 17.14 7.08 -29.78
CA ILE A 348 15.88 6.31 -29.78
C ILE A 348 15.09 6.54 -31.06
N ASN A 349 14.99 7.80 -31.53
CA ASN A 349 14.30 8.13 -32.77
C ASN A 349 14.97 7.49 -33.98
N THR A 350 16.30 7.51 -34.09
CA THR A 350 17.04 6.81 -35.14
C THR A 350 16.73 5.32 -35.12
N ARG A 351 16.71 4.70 -33.93
CA ARG A 351 16.38 3.28 -33.77
C ARG A 351 14.94 2.94 -34.18
N LEU A 352 13.97 3.84 -33.93
CA LEU A 352 12.58 3.69 -34.36
C LEU A 352 12.39 3.83 -35.88
N GLN A 353 13.19 4.68 -36.54
CA GLN A 353 13.07 4.98 -37.97
C GLN A 353 13.69 3.88 -38.86
N MET A 354 14.57 3.04 -38.31
CA MET A 354 15.14 1.90 -39.05
C MET A 354 14.12 0.81 -39.42
N ALA A 355 12.90 0.87 -38.89
CA ALA A 355 11.79 -0.02 -39.25
C ALA A 355 11.15 0.28 -40.63
N THR A 356 11.38 1.46 -41.22
CA THR A 356 10.64 1.92 -42.42
C THR A 356 11.42 1.83 -43.74
N GLY A 357 12.67 1.34 -43.73
CA GLY A 357 13.38 1.01 -44.98
C GLY A 357 13.69 2.19 -45.92
N GLU A 358 13.54 3.44 -45.48
CA GLU A 358 13.70 4.59 -46.37
C GLU A 358 15.16 4.99 -46.65
N ASP A 359 16.14 4.55 -45.84
CA ASP A 359 17.57 4.91 -46.03
C ASP A 359 18.53 3.72 -45.75
N GLN A 360 18.18 2.50 -46.17
CA GLN A 360 19.05 1.33 -45.96
C GLN A 360 20.30 1.32 -46.86
N ASP A 361 20.22 1.93 -48.05
CA ASP A 361 21.28 1.81 -49.07
C ASP A 361 22.47 2.76 -48.84
N GLU A 362 22.27 3.97 -48.31
CA GLU A 362 23.38 4.90 -48.06
C GLU A 362 24.19 4.52 -46.81
N MET A 363 23.56 4.04 -45.72
CA MET A 363 24.28 3.72 -44.48
C MET A 363 25.05 2.40 -44.53
N ALA A 364 24.58 1.40 -45.30
CA ALA A 364 25.26 0.12 -45.46
C ALA A 364 26.64 0.26 -46.13
N THR A 365 26.83 1.28 -46.98
CA THR A 365 28.10 1.56 -47.64
C THR A 365 29.15 2.18 -46.72
N VAL A 366 28.73 2.80 -45.60
CA VAL A 366 29.64 3.47 -44.66
C VAL A 366 30.01 2.57 -43.47
N PHE A 367 29.09 1.73 -42.98
CA PHE A 367 29.25 1.04 -41.69
C PHE A 367 29.28 -0.51 -41.73
N GLY A 368 29.07 -1.16 -42.88
CA GLY A 368 29.11 -2.63 -43.01
C GLY A 368 27.79 -3.35 -42.67
N PRO A 369 27.73 -4.70 -42.74
CA PRO A 369 26.48 -5.46 -42.82
C PRO A 369 25.67 -5.45 -41.50
N PRO A 370 24.32 -5.43 -41.57
CA PRO A 370 23.42 -4.98 -40.50
C PRO A 370 23.00 -6.10 -39.54
N THR A 371 23.94 -6.79 -38.91
CA THR A 371 23.59 -7.83 -37.91
C THR A 371 23.39 -7.29 -36.48
N ALA A 372 23.51 -5.98 -36.26
CA ALA A 372 23.43 -5.37 -34.93
C ALA A 372 22.48 -4.16 -34.78
N MET A 373 21.55 -3.91 -35.73
CA MET A 373 20.70 -2.73 -35.63
C MET A 373 19.28 -2.99 -36.17
N LEU A 374 18.53 -3.81 -35.43
CA LEU A 374 17.08 -3.95 -35.60
C LEU A 374 16.35 -2.89 -34.75
N THR A 375 15.19 -2.45 -35.25
CA THR A 375 14.23 -1.63 -34.49
C THR A 375 13.82 -2.34 -33.19
N TYR A 376 13.09 -1.65 -32.32
CA TYR A 376 12.52 -2.24 -31.10
C TYR A 376 11.58 -3.40 -31.43
N ASN A 377 11.76 -4.53 -30.74
CA ASN A 377 10.93 -5.73 -30.93
C ASN A 377 9.72 -5.77 -29.97
N SER A 378 9.71 -4.88 -28.96
CA SER A 378 8.61 -4.78 -28.01
C SER A 378 8.50 -3.38 -27.41
N LEU A 379 7.33 -3.07 -26.84
CA LEU A 379 7.11 -1.84 -26.07
C LEU A 379 8.08 -1.74 -24.88
N ASP A 380 8.39 -2.86 -24.23
CA ASP A 380 9.25 -2.87 -23.04
C ASP A 380 10.70 -2.49 -23.37
N GLU A 381 11.21 -2.92 -24.52
CA GLU A 381 12.55 -2.54 -24.96
C GLU A 381 12.65 -1.04 -25.24
N TYR A 382 11.64 -0.47 -25.90
CA TYR A 382 11.53 0.98 -26.12
C TYR A 382 11.38 1.74 -24.79
N LYS A 383 10.52 1.25 -23.89
CA LYS A 383 10.27 1.85 -22.57
C LYS A 383 11.55 1.90 -21.73
N GLN A 384 12.36 0.84 -21.76
CA GLN A 384 13.63 0.78 -21.03
C GLN A 384 14.60 1.86 -21.50
N ASP A 385 14.82 2.01 -22.81
CA ASP A 385 15.69 3.07 -23.34
C ASP A 385 15.13 4.46 -23.02
N LEU A 386 13.82 4.65 -23.17
CA LEU A 386 13.16 5.93 -22.91
C LEU A 386 13.28 6.37 -21.45
N LEU A 387 13.04 5.46 -20.50
CA LEU A 387 13.17 5.76 -19.08
C LEU A 387 14.64 5.96 -18.67
N LEU A 388 15.56 5.24 -19.30
CA LEU A 388 17.01 5.36 -19.07
C LEU A 388 17.53 6.77 -19.38
N VAL A 389 17.00 7.45 -20.40
CA VAL A 389 17.32 8.87 -20.70
C VAL A 389 17.18 9.73 -19.44
N PHE A 390 16.02 9.62 -18.79
CA PHE A 390 15.70 10.45 -17.63
C PHE A 390 16.40 9.97 -16.36
N ASP A 391 16.54 8.65 -16.18
CA ASP A 391 17.22 8.09 -15.01
C ASP A 391 18.70 8.46 -14.98
N ASN A 392 19.37 8.43 -16.13
CA ASN A 392 20.75 8.90 -16.26
C ASN A 392 20.87 10.39 -15.93
N ALA A 393 19.94 11.21 -16.41
CA ALA A 393 19.93 12.63 -16.13
C ALA A 393 19.71 12.93 -14.63
N VAL A 394 18.80 12.22 -13.97
CA VAL A 394 18.59 12.34 -12.51
C VAL A 394 19.81 11.86 -11.73
N LYS A 395 20.39 10.72 -12.13
CA LYS A 395 21.57 10.12 -11.48
C LYS A 395 22.78 11.06 -11.53
N PHE A 396 23.05 11.67 -12.69
CA PHE A 396 24.21 12.54 -12.87
C PHE A 396 24.03 13.91 -12.23
N ASN A 397 22.84 14.53 -12.36
CA ASN A 397 22.63 15.92 -11.94
C ASN A 397 22.11 16.05 -10.49
N GLY A 398 21.47 15.02 -9.94
CA GLY A 398 20.81 15.08 -8.63
C GLY A 398 19.60 16.02 -8.60
N ASP A 399 19.08 16.27 -7.38
CA ASP A 399 18.06 17.30 -7.14
C ASP A 399 18.68 18.48 -6.41
N ASP A 400 18.87 19.58 -7.12
CA ASP A 400 19.40 20.83 -6.59
C ASP A 400 18.30 21.82 -6.18
N GLY A 401 17.02 21.39 -6.20
CA GLY A 401 15.85 22.20 -5.84
C GLY A 401 15.49 23.30 -6.85
N ARG A 402 16.25 23.48 -7.94
CA ARG A 402 15.95 24.49 -8.97
C ARG A 402 14.99 23.90 -10.00
N ILE A 403 13.94 24.64 -10.32
CA ILE A 403 12.89 24.20 -11.26
C ILE A 403 13.47 23.94 -12.67
N GLU A 404 14.50 24.69 -13.05
CA GLU A 404 15.14 24.63 -14.37
C GLU A 404 16.35 23.69 -14.43
N SER A 405 16.67 22.97 -13.35
CA SER A 405 17.79 22.03 -13.41
C SER A 405 17.45 20.82 -14.26
N VAL A 406 18.46 20.30 -14.98
CA VAL A 406 18.31 19.13 -15.85
C VAL A 406 17.76 17.92 -15.09
N GLY A 407 18.16 17.73 -13.82
CA GLY A 407 17.61 16.68 -12.96
C GLY A 407 16.11 16.85 -12.70
N ASN A 408 15.64 18.08 -12.43
CA ASN A 408 14.21 18.33 -12.22
C ASN A 408 13.40 18.31 -13.53
N MET A 409 13.99 18.76 -14.65
CA MET A 409 13.41 18.59 -15.98
C MET A 409 13.26 17.10 -16.32
N ALA A 410 14.26 16.28 -16.02
CA ALA A 410 14.23 14.83 -16.24
C ALA A 410 13.14 14.16 -15.40
N LYS A 411 13.00 14.50 -14.12
CA LYS A 411 11.89 14.00 -13.27
C LYS A 411 10.52 14.33 -13.87
N ARG A 412 10.33 15.57 -14.33
CA ARG A 412 9.05 16.02 -14.94
C ARG A 412 8.76 15.31 -16.25
N MET A 413 9.78 15.16 -17.10
CA MET A 413 9.67 14.44 -18.37
C MET A 413 9.36 12.97 -18.14
N ARG A 414 10.07 12.30 -17.21
CA ARG A 414 9.81 10.92 -16.82
C ARG A 414 8.35 10.72 -16.42
N GLN A 415 7.83 11.58 -15.55
CA GLN A 415 6.44 11.49 -15.11
C GLN A 415 5.43 11.70 -16.24
N HIS A 416 5.68 12.65 -17.15
CA HIS A 416 4.85 12.88 -18.33
C HIS A 416 4.83 11.64 -19.24
N VAL A 417 5.99 11.03 -19.46
CA VAL A 417 6.15 9.79 -20.23
C VAL A 417 5.40 8.63 -19.60
N LEU A 418 5.48 8.44 -18.28
CA LEU A 418 4.72 7.40 -17.58
C LEU A 418 3.20 7.57 -17.75
N ALA A 419 2.71 8.82 -17.75
CA ALA A 419 1.31 9.12 -18.01
C ALA A 419 0.91 8.75 -19.45
N LEU A 420 1.73 9.12 -20.45
CA LEU A 420 1.49 8.79 -21.85
C LEU A 420 1.49 7.28 -22.09
N LEU A 421 2.42 6.55 -21.46
CA LEU A 421 2.48 5.09 -21.53
C LEU A 421 1.21 4.44 -20.95
N ALA A 422 0.77 4.88 -19.78
CA ALA A 422 -0.45 4.36 -19.15
C ALA A 422 -1.71 4.67 -19.97
N GLU A 423 -1.76 5.85 -20.60
CA GLU A 423 -2.87 6.29 -21.44
C GLU A 423 -2.96 5.52 -22.75
N ARG A 424 -1.84 5.40 -23.49
CA ARG A 424 -1.81 4.81 -24.83
C ARG A 424 -1.69 3.29 -24.84
N PHE A 425 -1.05 2.68 -23.83
CA PHE A 425 -0.74 1.24 -23.79
C PHE A 425 -1.29 0.51 -22.56
N SER A 426 -2.20 1.13 -21.81
CA SER A 426 -2.76 0.67 -20.52
C SER A 426 -1.80 0.78 -19.34
N ILE A 427 -2.36 1.06 -18.16
CA ILE A 427 -1.63 1.09 -16.89
C ILE A 427 -0.93 -0.25 -16.57
N ALA A 428 -1.36 -1.36 -17.18
CA ALA A 428 -0.72 -2.66 -17.01
C ALA A 428 0.73 -2.70 -17.54
N CYS A 429 1.09 -1.84 -18.50
CA CYS A 429 2.46 -1.77 -19.04
C CYS A 429 3.48 -1.19 -18.05
N LEU A 430 3.02 -0.52 -16.99
CA LEU A 430 3.88 0.07 -15.97
C LEU A 430 4.22 -0.92 -14.86
N THR A 431 5.47 -0.88 -14.42
CA THR A 431 5.91 -1.54 -13.19
C THR A 431 5.19 -0.92 -11.99
N TRP A 432 5.25 -1.59 -10.84
CA TRP A 432 4.63 -1.03 -9.64
C TRP A 432 5.27 0.31 -9.23
N GLU A 433 6.59 0.41 -9.27
CA GLU A 433 7.32 1.62 -8.89
C GLU A 433 6.91 2.80 -9.79
N GLU A 434 6.78 2.55 -11.09
CA GLU A 434 6.28 3.51 -12.08
C GLU A 434 4.82 3.91 -11.84
N LYS A 435 3.94 2.95 -11.50
CA LYS A 435 2.55 3.25 -11.13
C LYS A 435 2.46 4.13 -9.90
N VAL A 436 3.32 3.89 -8.90
CA VAL A 436 3.36 4.73 -7.70
C VAL A 436 3.86 6.13 -8.04
N GLU A 437 4.92 6.25 -8.84
CA GLU A 437 5.43 7.54 -9.31
C GLU A 437 4.35 8.35 -10.03
N LEU A 438 3.61 7.71 -10.94
CA LEU A 438 2.48 8.31 -11.66
C LEU A 438 1.36 8.74 -10.68
N ASN A 439 0.98 7.88 -9.74
CA ASN A 439 -0.06 8.16 -8.75
C ASN A 439 0.32 9.30 -7.79
N LEU A 440 1.59 9.40 -7.40
CA LEU A 440 2.10 10.50 -6.59
C LEU A 440 1.98 11.83 -7.34
N LEU A 441 2.34 11.88 -8.62
CA LEU A 441 2.15 13.08 -9.43
C LEU A 441 0.67 13.46 -9.53
N GLN A 442 -0.22 12.51 -9.80
CA GLN A 442 -1.66 12.79 -9.86
C GLN A 442 -2.18 13.37 -8.55
N LYS A 443 -1.72 12.85 -7.40
CA LYS A 443 -2.01 13.42 -6.08
C LYS A 443 -1.44 14.82 -5.92
N MET A 444 -0.19 15.07 -6.33
CA MET A 444 0.45 16.39 -6.26
C MET A 444 -0.26 17.42 -7.16
N ILE A 445 -0.61 17.05 -8.38
CA ILE A 445 -1.40 17.89 -9.31
C ILE A 445 -2.77 18.18 -8.70
N HIS A 446 -3.43 17.16 -8.12
CA HIS A 446 -4.71 17.33 -7.46
C HIS A 446 -4.61 18.26 -6.25
N GLN A 447 -3.60 18.11 -5.42
CA GLN A 447 -3.31 18.99 -4.28
C GLN A 447 -2.98 20.42 -4.73
N ALA A 448 -2.18 20.59 -5.78
CA ALA A 448 -1.87 21.89 -6.35
C ALA A 448 -3.12 22.56 -6.95
N LYS A 449 -3.99 21.80 -7.63
CA LYS A 449 -5.30 22.28 -8.09
C LYS A 449 -6.18 22.71 -6.91
N ILE A 450 -6.25 21.90 -5.85
CA ILE A 450 -6.98 22.23 -4.61
C ILE A 450 -6.40 23.51 -3.97
N GLN A 451 -5.08 23.62 -3.90
CA GLN A 451 -4.41 24.79 -3.31
C GLN A 451 -4.70 26.06 -4.11
N LYS A 452 -4.62 26.00 -5.46
CA LYS A 452 -5.03 27.11 -6.33
C LYS A 452 -6.50 27.46 -6.16
N VAL A 453 -7.39 26.46 -6.10
CA VAL A 453 -8.82 26.66 -5.83
C VAL A 453 -9.01 27.33 -4.46
N ARG A 454 -8.25 26.92 -3.43
CA ARG A 454 -8.29 27.50 -2.08
C ARG A 454 -7.77 28.94 -2.04
N GLU A 455 -6.71 29.26 -2.79
CA GLU A 455 -6.19 30.62 -2.92
C GLU A 455 -7.19 31.54 -3.62
N HIS A 456 -7.81 31.06 -4.70
CA HIS A 456 -8.91 31.74 -5.38
C HIS A 456 -10.09 31.96 -4.43
N TRP A 457 -10.52 30.91 -3.71
CA TRP A 457 -11.59 31.00 -2.69
C TRP A 457 -11.28 31.96 -1.55
N LYS A 458 -10.01 32.08 -1.12
CA LYS A 458 -9.60 33.07 -0.12
C LYS A 458 -9.77 34.49 -0.65
N LYS A 459 -9.33 34.74 -1.89
CA LYS A 459 -9.50 36.03 -2.58
C LYS A 459 -10.97 36.38 -2.79
N ASP A 460 -11.83 35.39 -3.02
CA ASP A 460 -13.27 35.56 -3.26
C ASP A 460 -14.14 35.12 -2.07
N SER A 461 -13.57 35.10 -0.87
CA SER A 461 -14.35 34.83 0.33
C SER A 461 -15.29 36.00 0.64
N PHE A 462 -16.40 35.73 1.33
CA PHE A 462 -17.32 36.78 1.80
C PHE A 462 -16.59 37.88 2.56
N VAL A 463 -15.63 37.52 3.42
CA VAL A 463 -14.81 38.46 4.19
C VAL A 463 -13.91 39.31 3.28
N ALA A 464 -13.29 38.70 2.27
CA ALA A 464 -12.46 39.44 1.30
C ALA A 464 -13.29 40.40 0.44
N ARG A 465 -14.49 39.99 -0.01
CA ARG A 465 -15.42 40.87 -0.74
C ARG A 465 -15.91 42.03 0.13
N TRP A 466 -16.29 41.74 1.37
CA TRP A 466 -16.75 42.74 2.33
C TRP A 466 -15.65 43.78 2.65
N ASN A 467 -14.41 43.33 2.80
CA ASN A 467 -13.27 44.22 3.02
C ASN A 467 -12.95 45.07 1.79
N ARG A 468 -13.06 44.51 0.56
CA ARG A 468 -12.94 45.29 -0.68
C ARG A 468 -14.00 46.38 -0.74
N GLN A 469 -15.26 46.03 -0.48
CA GLN A 469 -16.36 46.98 -0.48
C GLN A 469 -16.13 48.11 0.54
N LYS A 470 -15.65 47.79 1.76
CA LYS A 470 -15.29 48.83 2.76
C LYS A 470 -14.16 49.75 2.30
N ILE A 471 -13.16 49.21 1.61
CA ILE A 471 -12.04 50.01 1.07
C ILE A 471 -12.55 50.91 -0.06
N GLU A 472 -13.36 50.38 -0.98
CA GLU A 472 -14.00 51.12 -2.07
C GLU A 472 -14.87 52.27 -1.51
N THR A 473 -15.75 51.99 -0.55
CA THR A 473 -16.57 53.03 0.10
C THR A 473 -15.72 54.11 0.78
N ARG A 474 -14.57 53.74 1.36
CA ARG A 474 -13.66 54.70 2.00
C ARG A 474 -12.89 55.53 0.98
N ILE A 475 -12.52 54.95 -0.16
CA ILE A 475 -11.89 55.67 -1.27
C ILE A 475 -12.90 56.66 -1.88
N GLU A 476 -14.13 56.22 -2.13
CA GLU A 476 -15.21 57.07 -2.63
C GLU A 476 -15.50 58.24 -1.67
N SER A 477 -15.58 57.98 -0.37
CA SER A 477 -15.80 59.04 0.62
C SER A 477 -14.65 60.05 0.67
N LEU A 478 -13.40 59.59 0.50
CA LEU A 478 -12.23 60.47 0.45
C LEU A 478 -12.18 61.29 -0.85
N MET A 479 -12.61 60.72 -1.97
CA MET A 479 -12.72 61.43 -3.24
C MET A 479 -13.80 62.52 -3.20
N GLN A 480 -14.95 62.23 -2.58
CA GLN A 480 -16.02 63.20 -2.38
C GLN A 480 -15.65 64.32 -1.39
N ALA A 481 -14.80 64.03 -0.39
CA ALA A 481 -14.34 65.05 0.56
C ALA A 481 -13.26 65.99 -0.02
N ASN A 482 -12.65 65.61 -1.15
CA ASN A 482 -11.62 66.39 -1.85
C ASN A 482 -12.17 67.12 -3.10
N GLN A 483 -13.48 67.04 -3.38
CA GLN A 483 -14.21 67.87 -4.34
C GLN A 483 -14.97 68.95 -3.59
#